data_AF-A0A920K1Z0-F1
#
_entry.id   AF-A0A920K1Z0-F1
#
_cell.length_a   1.000
_cell.length_b   1.000
_cell.length_c   1.000
_cell.angle_alpha   90.00
_cell.angle_beta   90.00
_cell.angle_gamma   90.00
#
_symmetry.space_group_name_H-M   'P 1'
#
loop_
_entity.id
_entity.type
_entity.pdbx_description
1 polymer ?
#
loop_
_entity_poly.entity_id
_entity_poly.type
_entity_poly.pdbx_seq_one_letter_code
_entity_poly.pdbx_strand_id
1 'polypeptide(L)'
;MIYLKEVRRLALEGRFDYLLIESTGISQTLPVAATFEFRDEKGVSLADVARLDTMVTVVDAVNLLNDFSSHDFLQRSWRKFGARR
;
A
#
# COMPACT_ATOMS: atom_id res chain seq x y z
N MET A 1 -0.58 3.19 -9.90
CA MET A 1 0.73 2.98 -10.57
C MET A 1 1.65 4.20 -10.59
N ILE A 2 1.19 5.44 -10.41
CA ILE A 2 2.05 6.65 -10.48
C ILE A 2 3.11 6.65 -9.36
N TYR A 3 2.72 6.33 -8.12
CA TYR A 3 3.61 6.25 -6.96
C TYR A 3 4.80 5.29 -7.15
N LEU A 4 4.60 4.11 -7.75
CA LEU A 4 5.65 3.10 -7.92
C LEU A 4 6.78 3.58 -8.85
N LYS A 5 6.44 4.32 -9.91
CA LYS A 5 7.43 4.91 -10.81
C LYS A 5 8.30 5.94 -10.08
N GLU A 6 7.70 6.70 -9.17
CA GLU A 6 8.41 7.71 -8.39
C GLU A 6 9.32 7.08 -7.34
N VAL A 7 8.88 6.03 -6.65
CA VAL A 7 9.73 5.24 -5.74
C VAL A 7 10.98 4.74 -6.45
N ARG A 8 10.82 4.14 -7.64
CA ARG A 8 11.95 3.65 -8.43
C ARG A 8 12.90 4.79 -8.82
N ARG A 9 12.36 5.93 -9.24
CA ARG A 9 13.16 7.12 -9.61
C ARG A 9 14.01 7.60 -8.44
N LEU A 10 13.39 7.78 -7.26
CA LEU A 10 14.06 8.24 -6.05
C LEU A 10 15.09 7.24 -5.52
N ALA A 11 14.79 5.94 -5.56
CA ALA A 11 15.73 4.89 -5.17
C ALA A 11 17.00 4.89 -6.05
N LEU A 12 16.84 5.14 -7.35
CA LEU A 12 17.96 5.19 -8.31
C LEU A 12 18.79 6.48 -8.24
N GLU A 13 18.30 7.55 -7.60
CA GLU A 13 19.10 8.77 -7.41
C GLU A 13 20.29 8.54 -6.47
N GLY A 14 20.25 7.54 -5.59
CA GLY A 14 21.34 7.24 -4.65
C GLY A 14 21.59 8.36 -3.62
N ARG A 15 20.62 9.26 -3.44
CA ARG A 15 20.71 10.42 -2.53
C ARG A 15 19.94 10.24 -1.22
N PHE A 16 19.23 9.14 -1.07
CA PHE A 16 18.38 8.85 0.08
C PHE A 16 18.68 7.45 0.61
N ASP A 17 18.86 7.34 1.93
CA ASP A 17 19.06 6.04 2.58
C ASP A 17 17.72 5.31 2.85
N TYR A 18 16.66 6.08 3.05
CA TYR A 18 15.31 5.58 3.37
C TYR A 18 14.23 6.42 2.70
N LEU A 19 13.15 5.76 2.27
CA LEU A 19 11.95 6.41 1.72
C LEU A 19 10.74 6.08 2.61
N LEU A 20 10.11 7.10 3.18
CA LEU A 20 8.83 6.97 3.87
C LEU A 20 7.68 7.24 2.89
N ILE A 21 6.75 6.30 2.83
CA ILE A 21 5.62 6.35 1.90
C ILE A 21 4.35 6.42 2.72
N GLU A 22 3.70 7.58 2.69
CA GLU A 22 2.37 7.74 3.26
C GLU A 22 1.32 7.35 2.22
N SER A 23 0.57 6.29 2.51
CA SER A 23 -0.66 6.00 1.79
C SER A 23 -1.75 6.97 2.24
N THR A 24 -2.39 7.69 1.31
CA THR A 24 -3.66 8.36 1.64
C THR A 24 -4.65 7.32 2.19
N GLY A 25 -5.52 7.66 3.14
CA GLY A 25 -6.35 6.73 3.95
C GLY A 25 -7.29 5.76 3.20
N ILE A 26 -7.17 5.65 1.88
CA ILE A 26 -7.86 4.72 0.99
C ILE A 26 -6.93 3.58 0.53
N SER A 27 -5.61 3.76 0.61
CA SER A 27 -4.62 2.80 0.14
C SER A 27 -4.29 1.80 1.23
N GLN A 28 -4.65 0.55 0.98
CA GLN A 28 -4.32 -0.57 1.87
C GLN A 28 -2.81 -0.85 1.80
N THR A 29 -2.20 -1.14 2.94
CA THR A 29 -0.76 -1.45 3.07
C THR A 29 -0.37 -2.72 2.29
N LEU A 30 -1.29 -3.69 2.18
CA LEU A 30 -1.06 -4.97 1.52
C LEU A 30 -0.80 -4.83 -0.01
N PRO A 31 -1.60 -4.10 -0.80
CA PRO A 31 -1.29 -3.82 -2.20
C PRO A 31 0.09 -3.18 -2.42
N VAL A 32 0.55 -2.33 -1.51
CA VAL A 32 1.90 -1.74 -1.60
C VAL A 32 2.96 -2.83 -1.39
N ALA A 33 2.81 -3.67 -0.36
CA ALA A 33 3.73 -4.78 -0.13
C ALA A 33 3.81 -5.72 -1.33
N ALA A 34 2.67 -6.07 -1.92
CA ALA A 34 2.61 -6.98 -3.06
C ALA A 34 3.41 -6.45 -4.26
N THR A 35 3.41 -5.13 -4.49
CA THR A 35 4.18 -4.52 -5.60
C THR A 35 5.69 -4.66 -5.47
N PHE A 36 6.23 -4.95 -4.28
CA PHE A 36 7.64 -5.30 -4.12
C PHE A 36 7.95 -6.73 -4.56
N GLU A 37 6.97 -7.63 -4.55
CA GLU A 37 7.15 -9.01 -5.00
C GLU A 37 6.82 -9.19 -6.50
N PHE A 38 5.98 -8.33 -7.07
CA PHE A 38 5.62 -8.39 -8.49
C PHE A 38 6.80 -8.02 -9.40
N ARG A 39 7.09 -8.90 -10.35
CA ARG A 39 7.96 -8.64 -11.50
C ARG A 39 7.11 -8.27 -12.72
N ASP A 40 7.55 -7.30 -13.49
CA ASP A 40 6.92 -6.93 -14.76
C ASP A 40 7.27 -7.90 -15.90
N GLU A 41 6.77 -7.62 -17.12
CA GLU A 41 7.02 -8.42 -18.34
C GLU A 41 8.52 -8.52 -18.70
N LYS A 42 9.33 -7.59 -18.21
CA LYS A 42 10.79 -7.55 -18.42
C LYS A 42 11.54 -8.20 -17.26
N GLY A 43 10.82 -8.77 -16.29
CA GLY A 43 11.37 -9.39 -15.11
C GLY A 43 11.84 -8.40 -14.04
N VAL A 44 11.50 -7.11 -14.13
CA VAL A 44 11.97 -6.07 -13.20
C VAL A 44 10.98 -5.91 -12.03
N SER A 45 11.51 -5.77 -10.81
CA SER A 45 10.75 -5.49 -9.59
C SER A 45 11.33 -4.28 -8.84
N LEU A 46 10.53 -3.65 -7.97
CA LEU A 46 11.02 -2.69 -6.98
C LEU A 46 12.02 -3.32 -6.01
N ALA A 47 11.90 -4.61 -5.72
CA ALA A 47 12.84 -5.33 -4.87
C ALA A 47 14.28 -5.35 -5.44
N ASP A 48 14.44 -5.11 -6.74
CA ASP A 48 15.77 -5.06 -7.38
C ASP A 48 16.52 -3.76 -7.03
N VAL A 49 15.83 -2.72 -6.57
CA VAL A 49 16.42 -1.38 -6.31
C VAL A 49 16.18 -0.86 -4.89
N ALA A 50 15.21 -1.41 -4.16
CA ALA A 50 14.90 -1.00 -2.79
C ALA A 50 14.32 -2.17 -1.98
N ARG A 51 14.64 -2.23 -0.68
CA ARG A 51 14.06 -3.22 0.25
C ARG A 51 12.87 -2.62 0.98
N LEU A 52 11.75 -3.34 1.00
CA LEU A 52 10.65 -3.02 1.93
C LEU A 52 11.09 -3.41 3.35
N ASP A 53 11.29 -2.41 4.21
CA ASP A 53 11.80 -2.65 5.56
C ASP A 53 10.69 -2.81 6.59
N THR A 54 9.80 -1.82 6.68
CA THR A 54 8.78 -1.76 7.73
C THR A 54 7.45 -1.30 7.15
N MET A 55 6.36 -1.93 7.59
CA MET A 55 4.99 -1.49 7.33
C MET A 55 4.33 -1.07 8.63
N VAL A 56 3.79 0.15 8.65
CA VAL A 56 3.14 0.73 9.83
C VAL A 56 1.68 1.06 9.49
N THR A 57 0.77 0.74 10.40
CA THR A 57 -0.64 1.14 10.32
C THR A 57 -0.98 1.95 11.56
N VAL A 58 -1.50 3.16 11.34
CA VAL A 58 -1.99 4.01 12.43
C VAL A 58 -3.48 3.71 12.64
N VAL A 59 -3.86 3.43 13.87
CA VAL A 59 -5.24 3.11 14.25
C VAL A 59 -5.76 4.17 15.22
N ASP A 60 -6.91 4.75 14.90
CA ASP A 60 -7.65 5.61 15.82
C ASP A 60 -8.35 4.74 16.86
N ALA A 61 -7.79 4.67 18.08
CA ALA A 61 -8.31 3.84 19.15
C ALA A 61 -9.69 4.27 19.67
N VAL A 62 -10.02 5.57 19.60
CA VAL A 62 -11.30 6.10 20.10
C VAL A 62 -12.43 5.68 19.17
N ASN A 63 -12.18 5.77 17.86
CA ASN A 63 -13.18 5.40 16.85
C ASN A 63 -13.16 3.91 16.48
N LEU A 64 -12.07 3.18 16.79
CA LEU A 64 -11.92 1.76 16.47
C LEU A 64 -13.10 0.91 16.95
N LEU A 65 -13.54 1.09 18.19
CA LEU A 65 -14.63 0.29 18.77
C LEU A 65 -15.97 0.57 18.09
N ASN A 66 -16.23 1.83 17.73
CA ASN A 66 -17.44 2.24 17.02
C ASN A 66 -17.46 1.70 15.58
N ASP A 67 -16.32 1.78 14.90
CA ASP A 67 -16.17 1.31 13.52
C ASP A 67 -16.17 -0.23 13.42
N PHE A 68 -15.55 -0.92 14.38
CA PHE A 68 -15.42 -2.38 14.37
C PHE A 68 -16.67 -3.12 14.86
N SER A 69 -17.44 -2.52 15.78
CA SER A 69 -18.69 -3.11 16.29
C SER A 69 -19.91 -2.83 15.41
N SER A 70 -19.79 -1.89 14.47
CA SER A 70 -20.85 -1.62 13.49
C SER A 70 -21.00 -2.83 12.55
N HIS A 71 -22.22 -3.37 12.45
CA HIS A 71 -22.57 -4.50 11.56
C HIS A 71 -22.39 -4.17 10.05
N ASP A 72 -21.93 -2.96 9.73
CA ASP A 72 -21.67 -2.47 8.38
C ASP A 72 -20.28 -2.85 7.83
N PHE A 73 -19.49 -3.58 8.64
CA PHE A 73 -18.16 -4.07 8.26
C PHE A 73 -18.19 -4.93 6.98
N LEU A 74 -19.25 -5.72 6.78
CA LEU A 74 -19.38 -6.59 5.61
C LEU A 74 -19.87 -5.84 4.36
N GLN A 75 -20.79 -4.88 4.45
CA GLN A 75 -21.30 -4.21 3.25
C GLN A 75 -20.29 -3.25 2.60
N ARG A 76 -19.42 -2.64 3.42
CA ARG A 76 -18.45 -1.63 2.97
C ARG A 76 -17.28 -2.25 2.19
N SER A 77 -16.88 -3.49 2.50
CA SER A 77 -15.87 -4.25 1.74
C SER A 77 -16.40 -4.70 0.38
N TRP A 78 -17.66 -5.15 0.28
CA TRP A 78 -18.26 -5.60 -0.98
C TRP A 78 -18.49 -4.46 -1.98
N ARG A 79 -18.84 -3.25 -1.49
CA ARG A 79 -19.09 -2.09 -2.38
C ARG A 79 -17.81 -1.47 -2.95
N LYS A 80 -16.64 -1.69 -2.33
CA LYS A 80 -15.34 -1.26 -2.85
C LYS A 80 -14.76 -2.19 -3.91
N PHE A 81 -15.17 -3.47 -3.93
CA PHE A 81 -14.64 -4.49 -4.86
C PHE A 81 -15.44 -4.64 -6.16
N GLY A 82 -16.40 -3.75 -6.44
CA GLY A 82 -16.98 -3.64 -7.78
C GLY A 82 -17.49 -4.95 -8.35
N ALA A 83 -18.48 -5.57 -7.70
CA ALA A 83 -19.30 -6.60 -8.33
C ALA A 83 -20.17 -5.95 -9.42
N ARG A 84 -19.57 -5.69 -10.58
CA ARG A 84 -20.31 -5.64 -11.84
C ARG A 84 -20.34 -7.06 -12.38
N ARG A 85 -21.56 -7.53 -12.64
CA ARG A 85 -21.83 -8.68 -13.51
C ARG A 85 -21.14 -8.50 -14.85
#